data_AF-A0ABD2Y4R7-F1
#
_entry.id   AF-A0ABD2Y4R7-F1
#
_cell.length_a   1.000
_cell.length_b   1.000
_cell.length_c   1.000
_cell.angle_alpha   90.00
_cell.angle_beta   90.00
_cell.angle_gamma   90.00
#
_symmetry.space_group_name_H-M   'P 1'
#
loop_
_entity.id
_entity.type
_entity.pdbx_description
1 polymer ?
#
loop_
_entity_poly.entity_id
_entity_poly.type
_entity_poly.pdbx_seq_one_letter_code
_entity_poly.pdbx_strand_id
1 'polypeptide(L)'
;ENFEKKKAEISSQSTVENDNMSSDGSQHSQHLPSDLDIWCDAVGGKKKGRVSGLGSLGRTMKGYSSRPSHPYDLPEDVDERIRSTVHSLSAELQAQLERERLEKEEMKKEQASLQAQLSETRNQLHTLMERLG
;
A
#
# COMPACT_ATOMS: atom_id res chain seq x y z
N GLU A 1 -7.10 18.20 -6.45
CA GLU A 1 -8.16 18.27 -7.48
C GLU A 1 -7.62 18.59 -8.89
N ASN A 2 -6.79 19.61 -9.07
CA ASN A 2 -6.28 20.00 -10.40
C ASN A 2 -5.41 18.94 -11.11
N PHE A 3 -4.64 18.15 -10.36
CA PHE A 3 -3.79 17.09 -10.92
C PHE A 3 -4.61 15.96 -11.56
N GLU A 4 -5.60 15.43 -10.85
CA GLU A 4 -6.49 14.38 -11.37
C GLU A 4 -7.31 14.86 -12.58
N LYS A 5 -7.80 16.10 -12.56
CA LYS A 5 -8.47 16.70 -13.72
C LYS A 5 -7.55 16.78 -14.94
N LYS A 6 -6.31 17.22 -14.75
CA LYS A 6 -5.30 17.34 -15.83
C LYS A 6 -4.89 15.96 -16.38
N LYS A 7 -4.79 14.95 -15.52
CA LYS A 7 -4.50 13.56 -15.92
C LYS A 7 -5.61 12.98 -16.80
N ALA A 8 -6.86 13.21 -16.43
CA ALA A 8 -8.02 12.78 -17.22
C ALA A 8 -8.12 13.49 -18.59
N GLU A 9 -7.79 14.80 -18.63
CA GLU A 9 -7.78 15.59 -19.87
C GLU A 9 -6.74 15.08 -20.88
N ILE A 10 -5.51 14.85 -20.43
CA ILE A 10 -4.40 14.34 -21.26
C ILE A 10 -4.72 12.93 -21.77
N SER A 11 -5.31 12.09 -20.93
CA SER A 11 -5.76 10.75 -21.33
C SER A 11 -6.85 10.79 -22.42
N SER A 12 -7.70 11.82 -22.39
CA SER A 12 -8.80 11.98 -23.35
C SER A 12 -8.35 12.54 -24.71
N GLN A 13 -7.30 13.38 -24.73
CA GLN A 13 -6.73 13.94 -25.97
C GLN A 13 -5.92 12.93 -26.80
N SER A 14 -5.35 11.89 -26.18
CA SER A 14 -4.56 10.87 -26.92
C SER A 14 -5.37 10.06 -27.93
N THR A 15 -6.70 10.14 -27.89
CA THR A 15 -7.61 9.33 -28.72
C THR A 15 -8.10 10.05 -29.98
N VAL A 16 -7.73 11.33 -30.22
CA VAL A 16 -8.36 12.15 -31.29
C VAL A 16 -7.43 12.72 -32.38
N GLU A 17 -6.13 12.41 -32.39
CA GLU A 17 -5.22 12.90 -33.43
C GLU A 17 -4.62 11.75 -34.26
N ASN A 18 -5.48 11.06 -35.00
CA ASN A 18 -5.09 10.35 -36.22
C ASN A 18 -6.07 10.79 -37.31
N ASP A 19 -5.64 11.77 -38.11
CA ASP A 19 -5.97 11.93 -39.54
C ASP A 19 -5.75 13.40 -39.98
N ASN A 20 -4.48 13.83 -40.16
CA ASN A 20 -4.14 14.65 -41.32
C ASN A 20 -2.62 14.72 -41.58
N MET A 21 -2.25 14.50 -42.83
CA MET A 21 -0.88 14.39 -43.36
C MET A 21 -0.14 15.73 -43.45
N SER A 22 1.17 15.76 -43.11
CA SER A 22 2.22 16.34 -43.97
C SER A 22 3.65 16.19 -43.39
N SER A 23 4.47 15.42 -44.11
CA SER A 23 5.91 15.55 -44.38
C SER A 23 6.77 16.44 -43.45
N ASP A 24 7.60 15.84 -42.60
CA ASP A 24 9.08 15.83 -42.70
C ASP A 24 9.66 15.13 -41.45
N GLY A 25 10.77 14.42 -41.63
CA GLY A 25 11.26 13.41 -40.70
C GLY A 25 11.64 13.94 -39.32
N SER A 26 11.02 13.37 -38.28
CA SER A 26 11.67 12.99 -37.02
C SER A 26 10.68 12.23 -36.17
N GLN A 27 11.11 11.09 -35.62
CA GLN A 27 10.31 10.12 -34.89
C GLN A 27 9.55 10.79 -33.74
N HIS A 28 8.28 11.12 -33.96
CA HIS A 28 7.37 11.62 -32.94
C HIS A 28 6.87 10.43 -32.13
N SER A 29 7.66 10.00 -31.14
CA SER A 29 7.11 9.19 -30.06
C SER A 29 6.12 10.09 -29.33
N GLN A 30 4.82 9.84 -29.48
CA GLN A 30 3.77 10.39 -28.62
C GLN A 30 3.98 9.85 -27.20
N HIS A 31 4.97 10.40 -26.52
CA HIS A 31 5.30 10.07 -25.15
C HIS A 31 4.32 10.84 -24.27
N LEU A 32 3.32 10.15 -23.71
CA LEU A 32 2.47 10.74 -22.70
C LEU A 32 3.37 11.37 -21.62
N PRO A 33 3.09 12.60 -21.18
CA PRO A 33 3.90 13.23 -20.14
C PRO A 33 3.91 12.35 -18.90
N SER A 34 5.07 12.25 -18.23
CA SER A 34 5.18 11.51 -16.98
C SER A 34 4.23 12.11 -15.95
N ASP A 35 3.71 11.31 -15.01
CA ASP A 35 2.91 11.80 -13.89
C ASP A 35 3.60 12.97 -13.15
N LEU A 36 4.94 13.01 -13.12
CA LEU A 36 5.70 14.13 -12.57
C LEU A 36 5.54 15.42 -13.39
N ASP A 37 5.53 15.32 -14.72
CA ASP A 37 5.32 16.46 -15.62
C ASP A 37 3.89 17.00 -15.48
N ILE A 38 2.90 16.10 -15.39
CA ILE A 38 1.49 16.45 -15.17
C ILE A 38 1.31 17.17 -13.84
N TRP A 39 2.03 16.72 -12.80
CA TRP A 39 1.99 17.34 -11.48
C TRP A 39 2.60 18.74 -11.48
N CYS A 40 3.79 18.89 -12.08
CA CYS A 40 4.45 20.19 -12.23
C CYS A 40 3.52 21.21 -12.90
N ASP A 41 2.83 20.80 -13.97
CA ASP A 41 1.87 21.64 -14.67
C ASP A 41 0.65 22.02 -13.82
N ALA A 42 0.10 21.07 -13.06
CA ALA A 42 -1.09 21.29 -12.24
C ALA A 42 -0.84 22.24 -11.04
N VAL A 43 0.39 22.27 -10.53
CA VAL A 43 0.80 23.15 -9.41
C VAL A 43 1.45 24.46 -9.88
N GLY A 44 1.53 24.69 -11.20
CA GLY A 44 2.10 25.92 -11.79
C GLY A 44 3.63 25.99 -11.76
N GLY A 45 4.30 24.84 -11.62
CA GLY A 45 5.75 24.73 -11.64
C GLY A 45 6.32 25.05 -13.02
N LYS A 46 7.09 26.13 -13.13
CA LYS A 46 7.75 26.53 -14.39
C LYS A 46 8.79 25.49 -14.80
N LYS A 47 8.47 24.61 -15.75
CA LYS A 47 9.45 23.74 -16.40
C LYS A 47 10.47 24.64 -17.13
N LYS A 48 11.74 24.63 -16.69
CA LYS A 48 12.80 25.49 -17.25
C LYS A 48 13.20 24.99 -18.64
N GLY A 49 12.39 25.32 -19.64
CA GLY A 49 12.65 25.04 -21.04
C GLY A 49 13.82 25.85 -21.58
N ARG A 50 14.71 25.17 -22.30
CA ARG A 50 15.78 25.73 -23.12
C ARG A 50 15.13 26.45 -24.32
N VAL A 51 15.21 27.78 -24.36
CA VAL A 51 14.71 28.56 -25.49
C VAL A 51 15.69 28.42 -26.65
N SER A 52 15.31 27.73 -27.72
CA SER A 52 16.09 27.71 -28.96
C SER A 52 15.99 29.08 -29.62
N GLY A 53 17.09 29.83 -29.71
CA GLY A 53 17.16 31.10 -30.43
C GLY A 53 17.63 32.34 -29.65
N LEU A 54 17.92 32.24 -28.35
CA LEU A 54 18.59 33.32 -27.60
C LEU A 54 19.98 32.88 -27.16
N GLY A 55 21.00 33.53 -27.74
CA GLY A 55 22.42 33.26 -27.47
C GLY A 55 22.78 33.31 -25.98
N SER A 56 23.79 32.51 -25.62
CA SER A 56 24.38 32.42 -24.28
C SER A 56 24.74 33.80 -23.73
N LEU A 57 23.94 34.29 -22.78
CA LEU A 57 24.33 35.40 -21.92
C LEU A 57 24.79 34.83 -20.58
N GLY A 58 26.09 34.56 -20.50
CA GLY A 58 26.79 34.21 -19.27
C GLY A 58 26.53 35.27 -18.20
N ARG A 59 25.68 34.92 -17.25
CA ARG A 59 25.61 35.60 -15.95
C ARG A 59 25.77 34.54 -14.88
N THR A 60 26.99 34.42 -14.38
CA THR A 60 27.33 33.85 -13.09
C THR A 60 26.51 34.53 -12.01
N MET A 61 25.33 33.98 -11.71
CA MET A 61 24.64 34.24 -10.47
C MET A 61 25.17 33.23 -9.46
N LYS A 62 25.83 33.75 -8.42
CA LYS A 62 26.36 33.01 -7.27
C LYS A 62 25.39 31.89 -6.88
N GLY A 63 25.89 30.66 -6.92
CA GLY A 63 25.17 29.51 -6.41
C GLY A 63 24.87 29.70 -4.93
N TYR A 64 23.65 30.10 -4.61
CA TYR A 64 22.95 29.44 -3.53
C TYR A 64 22.69 28.03 -4.06
N SER A 65 23.62 27.15 -3.76
CA SER A 65 23.36 25.72 -3.76
C SER A 65 22.27 25.51 -2.72
N SER A 66 21.00 25.67 -3.11
CA SER A 66 19.93 24.89 -2.52
C SER A 66 20.14 23.48 -3.05
N ARG A 67 21.18 22.82 -2.51
CA ARG A 67 21.21 21.38 -2.38
C ARG A 67 19.80 20.98 -1.97
N PRO A 68 19.10 20.11 -2.70
CA PRO A 68 17.89 19.53 -2.15
C PRO A 68 18.34 18.90 -0.84
N SER A 69 17.86 19.41 0.29
CA SER A 69 17.94 18.69 1.55
C SER A 69 17.38 17.30 1.25
N HIS A 70 18.16 16.31 1.66
CA HIS A 70 17.99 14.92 1.29
C HIS A 70 16.52 14.50 1.42
N PRO A 71 16.01 13.58 0.57
CA PRO A 71 14.74 12.88 0.83
C PRO A 71 14.72 12.05 2.13
N TYR A 72 15.76 12.14 2.97
CA TYR A 72 15.87 11.50 4.28
C TYR A 72 15.44 12.40 5.45
N ASP A 73 14.96 13.63 5.23
CA ASP A 73 14.33 14.44 6.29
C ASP A 73 12.87 13.99 6.55
N LEU A 74 12.58 12.69 6.55
CA LEU A 74 11.45 12.21 7.35
C LEU A 74 11.89 12.35 8.81
N PRO A 75 11.05 12.89 9.71
CA PRO A 75 11.39 12.90 11.13
C PRO A 75 11.65 11.44 11.52
N GLU A 76 12.85 11.13 12.00
CA GLU A 76 13.25 9.81 12.51
C GLU A 76 12.19 9.22 13.48
N ASP A 77 11.50 10.15 14.14
CA ASP A 77 10.32 10.03 14.98
C ASP A 77 9.08 9.36 14.35
N VAL A 78 8.91 9.40 13.02
CA VAL A 78 7.78 8.74 12.33
C VAL A 78 8.09 7.27 12.15
N ASP A 79 9.28 6.94 11.68
CA ASP A 79 9.70 5.55 11.49
C ASP A 79 9.84 4.83 12.85
N GLU A 80 10.34 5.50 13.88
CA GLU A 80 10.38 4.98 15.25
C GLU A 80 8.99 4.66 15.79
N ARG A 81 8.03 5.55 15.54
CA ARG A 81 6.63 5.38 15.95
C ARG A 81 5.96 4.24 15.20
N ILE A 82 6.19 4.13 13.89
CA ILE A 82 5.70 3.00 13.08
C ILE A 82 6.31 1.68 13.56
N ARG A 83 7.62 1.65 13.84
CA ARG A 83 8.26 0.47 14.43
C ARG A 83 7.62 0.13 15.76
N SER A 84 7.46 1.09 16.67
CA SER A 84 6.87 0.87 17.99
C SER A 84 5.43 0.35 17.89
N THR A 85 4.61 0.90 17.00
CA THR A 85 3.22 0.43 16.83
C THR A 85 3.17 -0.97 16.24
N VAL A 86 4.01 -1.27 15.25
CA VAL A 86 4.12 -2.62 14.68
C VAL A 86 4.54 -3.64 15.74
N HIS A 87 5.54 -3.33 16.57
CA HIS A 87 5.98 -4.23 17.64
C HIS A 87 4.89 -4.43 18.69
N SER A 88 4.23 -3.35 19.12
CA SER A 88 3.12 -3.43 20.08
C SER A 88 1.97 -4.28 19.57
N LEU A 89 1.54 -4.05 18.33
CA LEU A 89 0.44 -4.81 17.72
C LEU A 89 0.83 -6.27 17.50
N SER A 90 2.09 -6.54 17.12
CA SER A 90 2.58 -7.90 16.95
C SER A 90 2.58 -8.67 18.27
N ALA A 91 3.01 -8.03 19.36
CA ALA A 91 2.99 -8.62 20.70
C ALA A 91 1.54 -8.87 21.18
N GLU A 92 0.64 -7.92 20.95
CA GLU A 92 -0.78 -8.08 21.28
C GLU A 92 -1.43 -9.22 20.49
N LEU A 93 -1.16 -9.31 19.19
CA LEU A 93 -1.65 -10.39 18.34
C LEU A 93 -1.14 -11.76 18.80
N GLN A 94 0.14 -11.85 19.17
CA GLN A 94 0.71 -13.08 19.73
C GLN A 94 0.03 -13.47 21.05
N ALA A 95 -0.16 -12.52 21.95
CA ALA A 95 -0.83 -12.77 23.22
C ALA A 95 -2.29 -13.22 23.00
N GLN A 96 -2.99 -12.66 22.02
CA GLN A 96 -4.34 -13.10 21.67
C GLN A 96 -4.34 -14.55 21.14
N LEU A 97 -3.41 -14.88 20.23
CA LEU A 97 -3.29 -16.23 19.67
C LEU A 97 -3.02 -17.27 20.77
N GLU A 98 -2.19 -16.94 21.75
CA GLU A 98 -1.92 -17.82 22.89
C GLU A 98 -3.16 -18.03 23.76
N ARG A 99 -3.94 -16.97 24.04
CA ARG A 99 -5.21 -17.09 24.79
C ARG A 99 -6.21 -17.98 24.07
N GLU A 100 -6.44 -17.74 22.78
CA GLU A 100 -7.37 -18.55 21.98
C GLU A 100 -6.92 -20.02 21.92
N ARG A 101 -5.61 -20.26 21.84
CA ARG A 101 -5.07 -21.62 21.88
C ARG A 101 -5.36 -22.30 23.23
N LEU A 102 -5.12 -21.62 24.35
CA LEU A 102 -5.38 -22.16 25.68
C LEU A 102 -6.86 -22.47 25.88
N GLU A 103 -7.74 -21.54 25.50
CA GLU A 103 -9.19 -21.71 25.56
C GLU A 103 -9.65 -22.92 24.72
N LYS A 104 -9.10 -23.07 23.51
CA LYS A 104 -9.40 -24.22 22.66
C LYS A 104 -8.93 -25.55 23.26
N GLU A 105 -7.76 -25.56 23.90
CA GLU A 105 -7.26 -26.75 24.59
C GLU A 105 -8.13 -27.11 25.81
N GLU A 106 -8.63 -26.11 26.54
CA GLU A 106 -9.56 -26.30 27.66
C GLU A 106 -10.90 -26.87 27.19
N MET A 107 -11.53 -26.25 26.18
CA MET A 107 -12.78 -26.76 25.59
C MET A 107 -12.62 -28.19 25.07
N LYS A 108 -11.47 -28.54 24.49
CA LYS A 108 -11.19 -29.90 24.03
C LYS A 108 -11.12 -30.90 25.19
N LYS A 109 -10.53 -30.51 26.32
CA LYS A 109 -10.49 -31.36 27.53
C LYS A 109 -11.88 -31.54 28.12
N GLU A 110 -12.68 -30.48 28.19
CA GLU A 110 -14.06 -30.56 28.65
C GLU A 110 -14.90 -31.48 27.76
N GLN A 111 -14.79 -31.32 26.43
CA GLN A 111 -15.47 -32.19 25.47
C GLN A 111 -15.08 -33.66 25.66
N ALA A 112 -13.79 -33.95 25.86
CA ALA A 112 -13.32 -35.31 26.11
C ALA A 112 -13.88 -35.89 27.41
N SER A 113 -13.94 -35.07 28.47
CA SER A 113 -14.54 -35.45 29.77
C SER A 113 -16.02 -35.80 29.62
N LEU A 114 -16.79 -34.96 28.92
CA LEU A 114 -18.20 -35.20 28.67
C LEU A 114 -18.43 -36.47 27.84
N GLN A 115 -17.61 -36.70 26.82
CA GLN A 115 -17.68 -37.94 26.03
C GLN A 115 -17.40 -39.19 26.88
N ALA A 116 -16.44 -39.13 27.80
CA ALA A 116 -16.16 -40.23 28.72
C ALA A 116 -17.32 -40.50 29.68
N GLN A 117 -18.00 -39.47 30.18
CA GLN A 117 -19.18 -39.64 31.02
C GLN A 117 -20.36 -40.23 30.24
N LEU A 118 -20.57 -39.80 29.00
CA LEU A 118 -21.62 -40.35 28.13
C LEU A 118 -21.36 -41.82 27.77
N SER A 119 -20.11 -42.20 27.53
CA SER A 119 -19.78 -43.61 27.28
C SER A 119 -19.96 -44.47 28.52
N GLU A 120 -19.58 -43.97 29.69
CA GLU A 120 -19.76 -44.67 30.97
C GLU A 120 -21.25 -44.88 31.28
N THR A 121 -22.07 -43.82 31.21
CA THR A 121 -23.52 -43.93 31.42
C THR A 121 -24.20 -44.87 30.43
N ARG A 122 -23.78 -44.85 29.16
CA ARG A 122 -24.25 -45.80 28.15
C ARG A 122 -23.89 -47.24 28.52
N ASN A 123 -22.68 -47.50 28.99
CA ASN A 123 -22.25 -48.83 29.41
C ASN A 123 -23.04 -49.31 30.63
N GLN A 124 -23.26 -48.44 31.61
CA GLN A 124 -24.09 -48.74 32.78
C GLN A 124 -25.52 -49.10 32.39
N LEU A 125 -26.14 -48.33 31.49
CA LEU A 125 -27.47 -48.65 30.96
C LEU A 125 -27.49 -50.02 30.27
N HIS A 126 -26.47 -50.33 29.47
CA HIS A 126 -26.35 -51.64 28.82
C HIS A 126 -26.33 -52.78 29.85
N THR A 127 -25.47 -52.67 30.86
CA THR A 127 -25.36 -53.68 31.93
C THR A 127 -26.65 -53.83 32.73
N LEU A 128 -27.38 -52.74 32.98
CA LEU A 128 -28.67 -52.82 33.66
C LEU A 128 -29.73 -53.52 32.80
N MET A 129 -29.77 -53.23 31.50
CA MET A 129 -30.67 -53.92 30.58
C MET A 129 -30.38 -55.42 30.51
N GLU A 130 -29.11 -55.83 30.46
CA GLU A 130 -28.71 -57.24 30.48
C GLU A 130 -29.08 -57.98 31.77
N ARG A 131 -29.17 -57.27 32.91
CA ARG A 131 -29.56 -57.87 34.19
C ARG A 131 -31.07 -57.97 34.39
N LEU A 132 -31.84 -57.16 33.67
CA LEU A 132 -33.29 -57.06 33.81
C LEU A 132 -34.07 -57.83 32.72
N GLY A 133 -33.43 -58.11 31.58
CA GLY A 133 -33.94 -59.03 30.54
C GLY A 133 -33.58 -60.48 30.83
#